data_AF-A0A336N8M7-F1
#
_entry.id   AF-A0A336N8M7-F1
#
_cell.length_a   1.000
_cell.length_b   1.000
_cell.length_c   1.000
_cell.angle_alpha   90.00
_cell.angle_beta   90.00
_cell.angle_gamma   90.00
#
_symmetry.space_group_name_H-M   'P 1'
#
loop_
_entity.id
_entity.type
_entity.pdbx_description
1 polymer ?
#
loop_
_entity_poly.entity_id
_entity_poly.type
_entity_poly.pdbx_seq_one_letter_code
_entity_poly.pdbx_strand_id
1 'polypeptide(L)'
;MSALYQALPAVDKLLKTPQGEQFIAEFGHTATVNVCRDLLQQAREHIKHHENLPHFLQTTDATFQHIHQQLLLQQQVNIKSVHNLTGTVLHTNLGRALWSPAAQQAALDAMQDNVALEYDLAAGERNHRDNYISDLLQQLTGAEAACVVNNNAAAVLLMLATFAQGKEVIISRGELIEIGGAFRIPDIMAQAGCELVEVGTTNRTHLKDYRNAINENTAFLMKVHSSNYQICGFTHSVDEQELAELGKEFSIPVITDLGSGALIDLKQFNLPEEPTVQEKLQQGLDLISFSGDKLLGGPQAGIIVGKKALIQQLQAHPLKRVLRCDKVTLAGLEATLRLYLQPEKITEKLTALHLLTQPVAQLQAQAEQLKVRLENRLNTDYLVAIEPSEAQVGSGSQPLARIPSVAVTIAPATEKCRQKPPHFSPVYWRYHNRLSGVLNGIKFGWIYAVWPISNACSTRWRHYDYCHIRTR
;
A
#
# COMPACT_ATOMS: atom_id res chain seq x y z
N MET A 1 14.83 36.47 -36.34
CA MET A 1 13.60 35.90 -35.73
C MET A 1 12.62 35.29 -36.74
N SER A 2 12.16 36.01 -37.78
CA SER A 2 11.16 35.48 -38.75
C SER A 2 11.54 34.14 -39.41
N ALA A 3 12.80 33.97 -39.82
CA ALA A 3 13.29 32.74 -40.45
C ALA A 3 13.18 31.48 -39.54
N LEU A 4 13.26 31.63 -38.22
CA LEU A 4 13.16 30.51 -37.27
C LEU A 4 11.72 30.00 -37.16
N TYR A 5 10.74 30.91 -37.17
CA TYR A 5 9.32 30.53 -37.16
C TYR A 5 8.89 29.91 -38.49
N GLN A 6 9.47 30.35 -39.61
CA GLN A 6 9.24 29.76 -40.94
C GLN A 6 9.83 28.35 -41.09
N ALA A 7 10.83 27.99 -40.27
CA ALA A 7 11.43 26.66 -40.28
C ALA A 7 10.55 25.58 -39.59
N LEU A 8 9.48 25.98 -38.88
CA LEU A 8 8.57 25.05 -38.22
C LEU A 8 7.72 24.30 -39.26
N PRO A 9 7.71 22.96 -39.28
CA PRO A 9 6.92 22.20 -40.24
C PRO A 9 5.41 22.34 -39.95
N ALA A 10 4.59 22.34 -40.99
CA ALA A 10 3.15 22.22 -40.84
C ALA A 10 2.79 20.82 -40.32
N VAL A 11 1.79 20.72 -39.44
CA VAL A 11 1.31 19.44 -38.92
C VAL A 11 0.94 18.49 -40.06
N ASP A 12 0.17 18.96 -41.05
CA ASP A 12 -0.21 18.16 -42.22
C ASP A 12 1.00 17.59 -42.98
N LYS A 13 2.11 18.34 -43.04
CA LYS A 13 3.35 17.88 -43.66
C LYS A 13 4.02 16.77 -42.84
N LEU A 14 3.99 16.86 -41.51
CA LEU A 14 4.51 15.81 -40.64
C LEU A 14 3.67 14.53 -40.73
N LEU A 15 2.35 14.65 -40.88
CA LEU A 15 1.44 13.51 -40.93
C LEU A 15 1.50 12.74 -42.25
N LYS A 16 1.81 13.42 -43.36
CA LYS A 16 1.93 12.81 -44.70
C LYS A 16 3.29 12.18 -44.99
N THR A 17 4.18 12.10 -44.00
CA THR A 17 5.43 11.33 -44.14
C THR A 17 5.21 9.86 -43.80
N PRO A 18 6.07 8.93 -44.26
CA PRO A 18 5.98 7.53 -43.87
C PRO A 18 5.99 7.31 -42.34
N GLN A 19 6.80 8.08 -41.59
CA GLN A 19 6.82 8.02 -40.13
C GLN A 19 5.52 8.57 -39.51
N GLY A 20 4.95 9.63 -40.08
CA GLY A 20 3.66 10.17 -39.66
C GLY A 20 2.53 9.16 -39.85
N GLU A 21 2.48 8.50 -41.02
CA GLU A 21 1.52 7.43 -41.31
C GLU A 21 1.69 6.23 -40.37
N GLN A 22 2.94 5.83 -40.08
CA GLN A 22 3.23 4.80 -39.08
C GLN A 22 2.69 5.17 -37.70
N PHE A 23 2.91 6.41 -37.25
CA PHE A 23 2.41 6.84 -35.94
C PHE A 23 0.89 6.92 -35.90
N ILE A 24 0.22 7.26 -37.00
CA ILE A 24 -1.24 7.23 -37.09
C ILE A 24 -1.75 5.79 -36.98
N ALA A 25 -1.10 4.84 -37.63
CA ALA A 25 -1.48 3.43 -37.58
C ALA A 25 -1.31 2.84 -36.17
N GLU A 26 -0.25 3.22 -35.46
CA GLU A 26 0.08 2.68 -34.13
C GLU A 26 -0.63 3.42 -32.98
N PHE A 27 -0.71 4.75 -33.03
CA PHE A 27 -1.19 5.59 -31.92
C PHE A 27 -2.53 6.28 -32.19
N GLY A 28 -3.03 6.21 -33.43
CA GLY A 28 -4.26 6.87 -33.85
C GLY A 28 -4.08 8.34 -34.23
N HIS A 29 -4.81 8.77 -35.25
CA HIS A 29 -4.70 10.11 -35.85
C HIS A 29 -4.79 11.25 -34.84
N THR A 30 -5.77 11.19 -33.93
CA THR A 30 -6.00 12.25 -32.92
C THR A 30 -4.79 12.45 -32.00
N ALA A 31 -4.18 11.36 -31.51
CA ALA A 31 -3.02 11.45 -30.63
C ALA A 31 -1.81 12.03 -31.38
N THR A 32 -1.54 11.54 -32.59
CA THR A 32 -0.44 12.02 -33.44
C THR A 32 -0.57 13.51 -33.76
N VAL A 33 -1.78 13.97 -34.14
CA VAL A 33 -2.06 15.39 -34.40
C VAL A 33 -1.80 16.24 -33.16
N ASN A 34 -2.31 15.83 -31.99
CA ASN A 34 -2.17 16.59 -30.76
C ASN A 34 -0.70 16.71 -30.35
N VAL A 35 0.06 15.62 -30.38
CA VAL A 35 1.51 15.64 -30.11
C VAL A 35 2.25 16.54 -31.08
N CYS A 36 1.93 16.50 -32.38
CA CYS A 36 2.54 17.40 -33.36
C CYS A 36 2.20 18.87 -33.06
N ARG A 37 0.97 19.19 -32.67
CA ARG A 37 0.56 20.56 -32.30
C ARG A 37 1.29 21.04 -31.05
N ASP A 38 1.37 20.22 -30.01
CA ASP A 38 2.05 20.54 -28.76
C ASP A 38 3.55 20.74 -28.99
N LEU A 39 4.18 19.87 -29.79
CA LEU A 39 5.58 20.01 -30.21
C LEU A 39 5.85 21.35 -30.89
N LEU A 40 4.99 21.74 -31.85
CA LEU A 40 5.13 23.02 -32.54
C LEU A 40 4.86 24.21 -31.63
N GLN A 41 3.96 24.08 -30.65
CA GLN A 41 3.70 25.12 -29.66
C GLN A 41 4.91 25.32 -28.74
N GLN A 42 5.48 24.23 -28.21
CA GLN A 42 6.71 24.26 -27.41
C GLN A 42 7.87 24.87 -28.21
N ALA A 43 7.96 24.59 -29.51
CA ALA A 43 8.96 25.19 -30.37
C ALA A 43 8.79 26.69 -30.55
N ARG A 44 7.55 27.18 -30.75
CA ARG A 44 7.25 28.62 -30.82
C ARG A 44 7.65 29.34 -29.54
N GLU A 45 7.34 28.76 -28.38
CA GLU A 45 7.73 29.30 -27.08
C GLU A 45 9.24 29.30 -26.89
N HIS A 46 9.92 28.22 -27.28
CA HIS A 46 11.38 28.15 -27.21
C HIS A 46 12.06 29.24 -28.06
N ILE A 47 11.64 29.42 -29.32
CA ILE A 47 12.16 30.44 -30.23
C ILE A 47 11.94 31.85 -29.65
N LYS A 48 10.77 32.10 -29.06
CA LYS A 48 10.44 33.40 -28.44
C LYS A 48 11.42 33.77 -27.32
N HIS A 49 11.89 32.79 -26.55
CA HIS A 49 12.75 33.03 -25.39
C HIS A 49 14.26 32.89 -25.66
N HIS A 50 14.65 32.06 -26.63
CA HIS A 50 16.05 31.66 -26.84
C HIS A 50 16.59 32.01 -28.22
N GLU A 51 15.74 32.55 -29.11
CA GLU A 51 16.10 32.98 -30.46
C GLU A 51 16.82 31.90 -31.31
N ASN A 52 16.53 30.62 -31.06
CA ASN A 52 17.04 29.49 -31.83
C ASN A 52 16.00 28.36 -31.90
N LEU A 53 16.24 27.35 -32.75
CA LEU A 53 15.39 26.15 -32.82
C LEU A 53 15.69 25.22 -31.63
N PRO A 54 14.65 24.61 -31.02
CA PRO A 54 14.86 23.59 -30.01
C PRO A 54 15.57 22.38 -30.62
N HIS A 55 16.32 21.65 -29.79
CA HIS A 55 17.10 20.48 -30.23
C HIS A 55 16.26 19.44 -30.98
N PHE A 56 14.99 19.26 -30.59
CA PHE A 56 14.08 18.29 -31.21
C PHE A 56 13.55 18.72 -32.59
N LEU A 57 13.83 19.93 -33.07
CA LEU A 57 13.52 20.38 -34.44
C LEU A 57 14.76 20.65 -35.29
N GLN A 58 15.96 20.25 -34.83
CA GLN A 58 17.19 20.46 -35.60
C GLN A 58 17.29 19.54 -36.83
N THR A 59 16.72 18.33 -36.74
CA THR A 59 16.65 17.37 -37.85
C THR A 59 15.28 16.70 -37.92
N THR A 60 14.95 16.18 -39.10
CA THR A 60 13.72 15.38 -39.31
C THR A 60 13.69 14.17 -38.38
N ASP A 61 14.81 13.48 -38.21
CA ASP A 61 14.91 12.30 -37.34
C ASP A 61 14.70 12.68 -35.88
N ALA A 62 15.32 13.77 -35.39
CA ALA A 62 15.10 14.26 -34.03
C ALA A 62 13.63 14.64 -33.79
N THR A 63 12.97 15.20 -34.82
CA THR A 63 11.56 15.56 -34.77
C THR A 63 10.68 14.32 -34.59
N PHE A 64 10.84 13.31 -35.45
CA PHE A 64 10.04 12.09 -35.35
C PHE A 64 10.38 11.24 -34.12
N GLN A 65 11.64 11.21 -33.68
CA GLN A 65 12.02 10.58 -32.42
C GLN A 65 11.33 11.25 -31.22
N HIS A 66 11.27 12.59 -31.20
CA HIS A 66 10.59 13.31 -30.14
C HIS A 66 9.08 13.06 -30.17
N ILE A 67 8.45 13.13 -31.35
CA ILE A 67 7.01 12.82 -31.51
C ILE A 67 6.71 11.39 -31.01
N HIS A 68 7.50 10.40 -31.44
CA HIS A 68 7.34 9.02 -31.01
C HIS A 68 7.48 8.86 -29.49
N GLN A 69 8.49 9.52 -28.89
CA GLN A 69 8.68 9.49 -27.46
C GLN A 69 7.47 10.07 -26.71
N GLN A 70 6.91 11.18 -27.16
CA GLN A 70 5.72 11.77 -26.54
C GLN A 70 4.49 10.86 -26.70
N LEU A 71 4.31 10.22 -27.86
CA LEU A 71 3.22 9.26 -28.08
C LEU A 71 3.34 8.03 -27.17
N LEU A 72 4.55 7.47 -27.04
CA LEU A 72 4.82 6.38 -26.11
C LEU A 72 4.57 6.79 -24.65
N LEU A 73 4.92 8.03 -24.27
CA LEU A 73 4.65 8.53 -22.92
C LEU A 73 3.15 8.68 -22.65
N GLN A 74 2.32 9.01 -23.65
CA GLN A 74 0.86 9.09 -23.49
C GLN A 74 0.20 7.72 -23.26
N GLN A 75 0.74 6.65 -23.84
CA GLN A 75 0.22 5.29 -23.65
C GLN A 75 0.67 4.64 -22.32
N GLN A 76 1.64 5.23 -21.64
CA GLN A 76 2.19 4.65 -20.41
C GLN A 76 1.28 4.91 -19.20
N VAL A 77 0.97 3.84 -18.46
CA VAL A 77 0.37 3.95 -17.14
C VAL A 77 1.32 4.70 -16.20
N ASN A 78 0.80 5.71 -15.49
CA ASN A 78 1.60 6.57 -14.60
C ASN A 78 2.02 5.87 -13.31
N ILE A 79 1.19 4.95 -12.79
CA ILE A 79 1.56 4.09 -11.66
C ILE A 79 2.63 3.12 -12.16
N LYS A 80 3.80 3.15 -11.53
CA LYS A 80 4.96 2.33 -11.90
C LYS A 80 5.34 1.39 -10.77
N SER A 81 5.81 0.20 -11.13
CA SER A 81 6.52 -0.67 -10.20
C SER A 81 7.79 0.02 -9.69
N VAL A 82 8.10 -0.20 -8.42
CA VAL A 82 9.30 0.30 -7.76
C VAL A 82 9.97 -0.83 -6.98
N HIS A 83 11.28 -0.71 -6.77
CA HIS A 83 11.98 -1.57 -5.84
C HIS A 83 11.88 -0.98 -4.44
N ASN A 84 11.28 -1.73 -3.52
CA ASN A 84 11.25 -1.35 -2.11
C ASN A 84 12.61 -1.68 -1.46
N LEU A 85 13.39 -0.65 -1.17
CA LEU A 85 14.74 -0.74 -0.58
C LEU A 85 14.81 -0.10 0.81
N THR A 86 13.66 0.00 1.50
CA THR A 86 13.58 0.68 2.81
C THR A 86 13.75 -0.27 3.99
N GLY A 87 13.68 -1.59 3.76
CA GLY A 87 13.56 -2.59 4.83
C GLY A 87 12.18 -2.63 5.50
N THR A 88 11.16 -1.94 4.98
CA THR A 88 9.78 -1.99 5.50
C THR A 88 8.94 -2.91 4.62
N VAL A 89 8.42 -4.02 5.15
CA VAL A 89 7.68 -5.01 4.34
C VAL A 89 6.32 -4.45 3.88
N LEU A 90 5.49 -4.03 4.83
CA LEU A 90 4.17 -3.46 4.57
C LEU A 90 4.29 -1.94 4.46
N HIS A 91 4.79 -1.43 3.34
CA HIS A 91 5.08 0.00 3.20
C HIS A 91 3.87 0.80 2.72
N THR A 92 3.33 1.70 3.55
CA THR A 92 2.11 2.48 3.23
C THR A 92 2.21 3.25 1.91
N ASN A 93 3.30 3.98 1.66
CA ASN A 93 3.48 4.75 0.42
C ASN A 93 3.73 3.89 -0.83
N LEU A 94 4.08 2.60 -0.67
CA LEU A 94 4.41 1.70 -1.77
C LEU A 94 3.34 0.60 -1.97
N GLY A 95 2.16 0.77 -1.39
CA GLY A 95 1.03 -0.13 -1.62
C GLY A 95 0.84 -1.27 -0.61
N ARG A 96 1.49 -1.19 0.57
CA ARG A 96 1.31 -2.14 1.69
C ARG A 96 1.63 -3.60 1.30
N ALA A 97 0.71 -4.54 1.56
CA ALA A 97 0.89 -5.96 1.29
C ALA A 97 0.95 -6.24 -0.22
N LEU A 98 2.00 -6.94 -0.63
CA LEU A 98 2.05 -7.55 -1.95
C LEU A 98 1.14 -8.78 -1.96
N TRP A 99 0.32 -8.90 -3.00
CA TRP A 99 -0.60 -10.03 -3.13
C TRP A 99 0.19 -11.31 -3.42
N SER A 100 -0.22 -12.41 -2.79
CA SER A 100 0.35 -13.73 -3.09
C SER A 100 0.09 -14.12 -4.57
N PRO A 101 0.89 -15.01 -5.17
CA PRO A 101 0.62 -15.49 -6.53
C PRO A 101 -0.79 -16.05 -6.70
N ALA A 102 -1.33 -16.74 -5.68
CA ALA A 102 -2.70 -17.24 -5.69
C ALA A 102 -3.73 -16.11 -5.72
N ALA A 103 -3.53 -15.05 -4.92
CA ALA A 103 -4.40 -13.88 -4.94
C ALA A 103 -4.31 -13.10 -6.26
N GLN A 104 -3.11 -12.94 -6.83
CA GLN A 104 -2.91 -12.30 -8.13
C GLN A 104 -3.63 -13.06 -9.24
N GLN A 105 -3.54 -14.40 -9.25
CA GLN A 105 -4.21 -15.22 -10.26
C GLN A 105 -5.73 -15.13 -10.12
N ALA A 106 -6.29 -15.28 -8.91
CA ALA A 106 -7.72 -15.15 -8.69
C ALA A 106 -8.27 -13.76 -9.10
N ALA A 107 -7.48 -12.72 -8.86
CA ALA A 107 -7.79 -11.35 -9.31
C ALA A 107 -7.83 -11.25 -10.83
N LEU A 108 -6.83 -11.83 -11.51
CA LEU A 108 -6.72 -11.83 -12.95
C LEU A 108 -7.88 -12.57 -13.60
N ASP A 109 -8.21 -13.77 -13.09
CA ASP A 109 -9.34 -14.58 -13.57
C ASP A 109 -10.65 -13.79 -13.40
N ALA A 110 -10.85 -13.16 -12.24
CA ALA A 110 -12.02 -12.32 -12.00
C ALA A 110 -12.07 -11.09 -12.92
N MET A 111 -10.95 -10.56 -13.41
CA MET A 111 -10.91 -9.47 -14.39
C MET A 111 -11.19 -9.95 -15.81
N GLN A 112 -10.73 -11.14 -16.18
CA GLN A 112 -10.86 -11.71 -17.52
C GLN A 112 -12.26 -12.24 -17.80
N ASP A 113 -12.91 -12.85 -16.80
CA ASP A 113 -14.15 -13.58 -16.97
C ASP A 113 -15.36 -12.99 -16.21
N ASN A 114 -16.55 -13.49 -16.57
CA ASN A 114 -17.75 -13.32 -15.77
C ASN A 114 -17.67 -14.23 -14.54
N VAL A 115 -17.98 -13.69 -13.36
CA VAL A 115 -17.93 -14.42 -12.09
C VAL A 115 -19.31 -14.45 -11.43
N ALA A 116 -19.64 -15.56 -10.78
CA ALA A 116 -20.87 -15.74 -10.00
C ALA A 116 -20.80 -14.98 -8.66
N LEU A 117 -20.65 -13.64 -8.74
CA LEU A 117 -20.36 -12.79 -7.59
C LEU A 117 -21.54 -12.64 -6.63
N GLU A 118 -22.76 -12.55 -7.17
CA GLU A 118 -24.01 -12.39 -6.41
C GLU A 118 -25.03 -13.43 -6.87
N TYR A 119 -24.56 -14.61 -7.25
CA TYR A 119 -25.39 -15.66 -7.83
C TYR A 119 -24.98 -17.01 -7.27
N ASP A 120 -25.92 -17.68 -6.61
CA ASP A 120 -25.73 -19.05 -6.16
C ASP A 120 -25.92 -19.99 -7.35
N LEU A 121 -24.85 -20.67 -7.75
CA LEU A 121 -24.88 -21.59 -8.88
C LEU A 121 -25.71 -22.86 -8.60
N ALA A 122 -25.84 -23.28 -7.35
CA ALA A 122 -26.59 -24.47 -6.98
C ALA A 122 -28.10 -24.17 -6.86
N ALA A 123 -28.45 -23.04 -6.24
CA ALA A 123 -29.84 -22.61 -6.08
C ALA A 123 -30.40 -21.90 -7.34
N GLY A 124 -29.53 -21.36 -8.20
CA GLY A 124 -29.93 -20.65 -9.40
C GLY A 124 -30.59 -19.30 -9.12
N GLU A 125 -30.20 -18.64 -8.03
CA GLU A 125 -30.80 -17.38 -7.58
C GLU A 125 -29.77 -16.37 -7.10
N ARG A 126 -30.23 -15.13 -6.89
CA ARG A 126 -29.38 -14.04 -6.40
C ARG A 126 -28.95 -14.30 -4.96
N ASN A 127 -27.67 -14.16 -4.68
CA ASN A 127 -27.07 -14.33 -3.36
C ASN A 127 -26.26 -13.09 -2.94
N HIS A 128 -25.91 -13.00 -1.66
CA HIS A 128 -25.07 -11.93 -1.14
C HIS A 128 -23.58 -12.23 -1.39
N ARG A 129 -22.86 -11.30 -2.04
CA ARG A 129 -21.47 -11.51 -2.47
C ARG A 129 -20.48 -11.82 -1.36
N ASP A 130 -20.77 -11.35 -0.15
CA ASP A 130 -19.87 -11.54 0.99
C ASP A 130 -19.98 -12.96 1.57
N ASN A 131 -21.00 -13.75 1.24
CA ASN A 131 -21.32 -14.99 1.97
C ASN A 131 -20.18 -16.00 1.98
N TYR A 132 -19.57 -16.27 0.81
CA TYR A 132 -18.46 -17.21 0.72
C TYR A 132 -17.23 -16.77 1.53
N ILE A 133 -16.97 -15.46 1.59
CA ILE A 133 -15.88 -14.90 2.40
C ILE A 133 -16.26 -14.91 3.88
N SER A 134 -17.52 -14.64 4.21
CA SER A 134 -18.05 -14.74 5.57
C SER A 134 -17.89 -16.15 6.12
N ASP A 135 -18.16 -17.18 5.32
CA ASP A 135 -18.01 -18.58 5.74
C ASP A 135 -16.55 -18.93 6.03
N LEU A 136 -15.62 -18.48 5.18
CA LEU A 136 -14.18 -18.62 5.44
C LEU A 136 -13.74 -17.88 6.70
N LEU A 137 -14.21 -16.65 6.91
CA LEU A 137 -13.88 -15.86 8.10
C LEU A 137 -14.44 -16.49 9.36
N GLN A 138 -15.65 -17.06 9.33
CA GLN A 138 -16.22 -17.83 10.44
C GLN A 138 -15.30 -19.02 10.79
N GLN A 139 -14.87 -19.79 9.78
CA GLN A 139 -13.96 -20.92 9.99
C GLN A 139 -12.60 -20.50 10.57
N LEU A 140 -12.04 -19.38 10.09
CA LEU A 140 -10.70 -18.91 10.49
C LEU A 140 -10.69 -18.20 11.84
N THR A 141 -11.77 -17.49 12.19
CA THR A 141 -11.80 -16.60 13.35
C THR A 141 -12.63 -17.14 14.51
N GLY A 142 -13.61 -18.02 14.24
CA GLY A 142 -14.61 -18.44 15.22
C GLY A 142 -15.75 -17.43 15.44
N ALA A 143 -15.80 -16.34 14.66
CA ALA A 143 -16.93 -15.41 14.68
C ALA A 143 -18.23 -16.08 14.19
N GLU A 144 -19.37 -15.50 14.54
CA GLU A 144 -20.68 -16.02 14.11
C GLU A 144 -21.05 -15.59 12.68
N ALA A 145 -20.51 -14.47 12.19
CA ALA A 145 -20.62 -13.99 10.82
C ALA A 145 -19.57 -12.91 10.52
N ALA A 146 -19.44 -12.53 9.25
CA ALA A 146 -18.59 -11.42 8.83
C ALA A 146 -19.22 -10.54 7.74
N CYS A 147 -18.70 -9.33 7.61
CA CYS A 147 -19.03 -8.33 6.59
C CYS A 147 -17.74 -7.75 6.02
N VAL A 148 -17.70 -7.51 4.71
CA VAL A 148 -16.51 -6.97 4.03
C VAL A 148 -16.85 -5.67 3.30
N VAL A 149 -16.08 -4.63 3.54
CA VAL A 149 -16.22 -3.30 2.93
C VAL A 149 -14.89 -2.82 2.35
N ASN A 150 -14.90 -1.70 1.64
CA ASN A 150 -13.78 -1.21 0.82
C ASN A 150 -12.43 -1.11 1.55
N ASN A 151 -12.44 -0.65 2.80
CA ASN A 151 -11.25 -0.57 3.67
C ASN A 151 -11.68 -0.49 5.14
N ASN A 152 -10.73 -0.61 6.07
CA ASN A 152 -11.06 -0.58 7.50
C ASN A 152 -11.66 0.76 7.96
N ALA A 153 -11.30 1.87 7.33
CA ALA A 153 -11.93 3.16 7.60
C ALA A 153 -13.44 3.15 7.31
N ALA A 154 -13.82 2.53 6.20
CA ALA A 154 -15.22 2.27 5.84
C ALA A 154 -15.89 1.31 6.83
N ALA A 155 -15.16 0.35 7.38
CA ALA A 155 -15.69 -0.56 8.40
C ALA A 155 -16.06 0.19 9.69
N VAL A 156 -15.15 1.03 10.19
CA VAL A 156 -15.38 1.89 11.35
C VAL A 156 -16.56 2.84 11.11
N LEU A 157 -16.59 3.52 9.96
CA LEU A 157 -17.71 4.39 9.58
C LEU A 157 -19.04 3.64 9.55
N LEU A 158 -19.07 2.43 8.97
CA LEU A 158 -20.29 1.63 8.88
C LEU A 158 -20.79 1.21 10.26
N MET A 159 -19.90 0.77 11.17
CA MET A 159 -20.26 0.41 12.54
C MET A 159 -20.84 1.60 13.31
N LEU A 160 -20.17 2.76 13.24
CA LEU A 160 -20.63 4.00 13.86
C LEU A 160 -22.00 4.42 13.34
N ALA A 161 -22.16 4.52 12.01
CA ALA A 161 -23.41 4.95 11.40
C ALA A 161 -24.58 3.98 11.66
N THR A 162 -24.29 2.68 11.77
CA THR A 162 -25.33 1.66 11.99
C THR A 162 -25.84 1.66 13.43
N PHE A 163 -24.95 1.82 14.42
CA PHE A 163 -25.29 1.59 15.83
C PHE A 163 -25.35 2.85 16.68
N ALA A 164 -24.75 3.97 16.25
CA ALA A 164 -24.59 5.17 17.08
C ALA A 164 -25.06 6.47 16.43
N GLN A 165 -25.86 6.43 15.37
CA GLN A 165 -26.44 7.66 14.82
C GLN A 165 -27.33 8.36 15.86
N GLY A 166 -26.99 9.60 16.20
CA GLY A 166 -27.67 10.40 17.23
C GLY A 166 -27.49 9.89 18.66
N LYS A 167 -26.47 9.05 18.90
CA LYS A 167 -26.18 8.44 20.20
C LYS A 167 -24.70 8.59 20.58
N GLU A 168 -24.39 8.32 21.83
CA GLU A 168 -23.07 8.46 22.40
C GLU A 168 -22.20 7.21 22.20
N VAL A 169 -20.94 7.42 21.84
CA VAL A 169 -19.92 6.37 21.77
C VAL A 169 -18.80 6.73 22.74
N ILE A 170 -18.58 5.86 23.71
CA ILE A 170 -17.58 6.07 24.77
C ILE A 170 -16.26 5.46 24.32
N ILE A 171 -15.20 6.27 24.33
CA ILE A 171 -13.85 5.87 23.90
C ILE A 171 -12.77 6.55 24.76
N SER A 172 -11.66 5.86 24.98
CA SER A 172 -10.48 6.44 25.64
C SER A 172 -9.91 7.62 24.85
N ARG A 173 -9.60 8.73 25.53
CA ARG A 173 -8.90 9.89 24.93
C ARG A 173 -7.57 9.48 24.28
N GLY A 174 -6.87 8.53 24.89
CA GLY A 174 -5.60 8.01 24.39
C GLY A 174 -5.72 7.19 23.10
N GLU A 175 -6.95 6.90 22.64
CA GLU A 175 -7.26 6.07 21.47
C GLU A 175 -7.91 6.90 20.33
N LEU A 176 -7.92 8.23 20.44
CA LEU A 176 -8.36 9.16 19.39
C LEU A 176 -7.26 9.36 18.34
N ILE A 177 -7.06 8.35 17.51
CA ILE A 177 -5.90 8.25 16.61
C ILE A 177 -6.10 8.98 15.28
N GLU A 178 -4.96 9.32 14.65
CA GLU A 178 -4.88 9.75 13.25
C GLU A 178 -4.06 8.74 12.45
N ILE A 179 -4.61 8.23 11.34
CA ILE A 179 -3.95 7.30 10.44
C ILE A 179 -3.87 7.89 9.03
N GLY A 180 -2.69 7.84 8.41
CA GLY A 180 -2.52 8.15 6.99
C GLY A 180 -2.82 9.61 6.60
N GLY A 181 -2.81 10.53 7.57
CA GLY A 181 -2.94 11.98 7.37
C GLY A 181 -4.35 12.52 7.13
N ALA A 182 -5.36 11.66 6.96
CA ALA A 182 -6.75 12.08 6.69
C ALA A 182 -7.81 11.28 7.45
N PHE A 183 -7.47 10.11 8.02
CA PHE A 183 -8.39 9.35 8.85
C PHE A 183 -8.18 9.72 10.31
N ARG A 184 -9.17 10.38 10.92
CA ARG A 184 -9.17 10.77 12.33
C ARG A 184 -10.46 10.26 12.95
N ILE A 185 -10.36 9.53 14.06
CA ILE A 185 -11.53 8.96 14.74
C ILE A 185 -12.59 10.04 15.05
N PRO A 186 -12.23 11.22 15.62
CA PRO A 186 -13.22 12.26 15.89
C PRO A 186 -13.97 12.75 14.64
N ASP A 187 -13.26 12.95 13.53
CA ASP A 187 -13.84 13.48 12.28
C ASP A 187 -14.83 12.48 11.67
N ILE A 188 -14.55 11.17 11.81
CA ILE A 188 -15.42 10.10 11.29
C ILE A 188 -16.63 9.86 12.17
N MET A 189 -16.47 9.96 13.49
CA MET A 189 -17.61 9.91 14.41
C MET A 189 -18.58 11.06 14.14
N ALA A 190 -18.06 12.28 13.93
CA ALA A 190 -18.88 13.42 13.53
C ALA A 190 -19.60 13.17 12.19
N GLN A 191 -18.90 12.62 11.19
CA GLN A 191 -19.48 12.29 9.88
C GLN A 191 -20.54 11.18 9.97
N ALA A 192 -20.41 10.24 10.90
CA ALA A 192 -21.38 9.19 11.18
C ALA A 192 -22.61 9.71 11.96
N GLY A 193 -22.59 10.97 12.41
CA GLY A 193 -23.65 11.56 13.23
C GLY A 193 -23.66 11.02 14.66
N CYS A 194 -22.52 10.56 15.17
CA CYS A 194 -22.35 10.06 16.53
C CYS A 194 -21.87 11.18 17.46
N GLU A 195 -22.23 11.08 18.74
CA GLU A 195 -21.66 11.91 19.78
C GLU A 195 -20.43 11.22 20.38
N LEU A 196 -19.27 11.87 20.30
CA LEU A 196 -18.02 11.38 20.87
C LEU A 196 -17.98 11.69 22.37
N VAL A 197 -17.94 10.65 23.20
CA VAL A 197 -17.71 10.75 24.64
C VAL A 197 -16.31 10.24 24.98
N GLU A 198 -15.37 11.16 25.10
CA GLU A 198 -13.99 10.83 25.44
C GLU A 198 -13.78 10.67 26.96
N VAL A 199 -13.16 9.58 27.38
CA VAL A 199 -12.90 9.25 28.80
C VAL A 199 -11.42 9.09 29.10
N GLY A 200 -11.06 9.20 30.38
CA GLY A 200 -9.67 9.08 30.85
C GLY A 200 -8.76 10.21 30.38
N THR A 201 -7.46 9.94 30.33
CA THR A 201 -6.43 10.86 29.81
C THR A 201 -5.67 10.23 28.66
N THR A 202 -4.81 11.00 27.99
CA THR A 202 -4.01 10.53 26.85
C THR A 202 -3.19 9.29 27.19
N ASN A 203 -2.55 9.28 28.36
CA ASN A 203 -1.66 8.20 28.77
C ASN A 203 -2.34 7.15 29.65
N ARG A 204 -3.42 7.48 30.37
CA ARG A 204 -4.05 6.61 31.36
C ARG A 204 -5.57 6.66 31.29
N THR A 205 -6.16 5.51 31.01
CA THR A 205 -7.61 5.31 31.07
C THR A 205 -7.90 4.08 31.91
N HIS A 206 -8.81 4.21 32.87
CA HIS A 206 -9.20 3.16 33.79
C HIS A 206 -10.67 2.75 33.55
N LEU A 207 -11.05 1.54 33.98
CA LEU A 207 -12.40 1.00 33.75
C LEU A 207 -13.51 1.90 34.33
N LYS A 208 -13.23 2.55 35.48
CA LYS A 208 -14.15 3.52 36.10
C LYS A 208 -14.48 4.72 35.20
N ASP A 209 -13.55 5.11 34.33
CA ASP A 209 -13.73 6.26 33.44
C ASP A 209 -14.79 5.94 32.38
N TYR A 210 -14.76 4.72 31.83
CA TYR A 210 -15.83 4.19 30.98
C TYR A 210 -17.16 4.07 31.75
N ARG A 211 -17.14 3.40 32.90
CA ARG A 211 -18.36 3.15 33.70
C ARG A 211 -19.11 4.44 34.04
N ASN A 212 -18.39 5.48 34.44
CA ASN A 212 -18.99 6.75 34.86
C ASN A 212 -19.59 7.55 33.70
N ALA A 213 -19.20 7.25 32.46
CA ALA A 213 -19.70 7.91 31.27
C ALA A 213 -20.95 7.22 30.67
N ILE A 214 -21.26 5.99 31.10
CA ILE A 214 -22.43 5.25 30.61
C ILE A 214 -23.72 5.93 31.06
N ASN A 215 -24.63 6.14 30.12
CA ASN A 215 -25.98 6.68 30.33
C ASN A 215 -26.98 6.09 29.32
N GLU A 216 -28.22 6.57 29.32
CA GLU A 216 -29.30 6.10 28.45
C GLU A 216 -29.08 6.36 26.94
N ASN A 217 -28.20 7.30 26.59
CA ASN A 217 -27.86 7.63 25.19
C ASN A 217 -26.66 6.83 24.68
N THR A 218 -25.98 6.07 25.54
CA THR A 218 -24.81 5.28 25.14
C THR A 218 -25.21 4.17 24.16
N ALA A 219 -24.63 4.20 22.96
CA ALA A 219 -24.82 3.19 21.92
C ALA A 219 -23.91 1.98 22.10
N PHE A 220 -22.60 2.21 22.27
CA PHE A 220 -21.61 1.17 22.47
C PHE A 220 -20.32 1.72 23.10
N LEU A 221 -19.54 0.82 23.69
CA LEU A 221 -18.18 1.10 24.14
C LEU A 221 -17.21 0.79 23.00
N MET A 222 -16.34 1.73 22.67
CA MET A 222 -15.38 1.58 21.58
C MET A 222 -13.96 1.51 22.10
N LYS A 223 -13.18 0.59 21.53
CA LYS A 223 -11.74 0.53 21.72
C LYS A 223 -11.03 0.61 20.38
N VAL A 224 -9.90 1.31 20.32
CA VAL A 224 -9.10 1.42 19.09
C VAL A 224 -7.66 1.03 19.39
N HIS A 225 -7.14 0.08 18.62
CA HIS A 225 -5.75 -0.35 18.76
C HIS A 225 -4.80 0.74 18.23
N SER A 226 -3.84 1.15 19.05
CA SER A 226 -2.81 2.14 18.69
C SER A 226 -1.75 1.52 17.77
N SER A 227 -2.14 1.26 16.52
CA SER A 227 -1.35 0.43 15.61
C SER A 227 -0.20 1.21 14.95
N ASN A 228 -0.30 2.54 14.84
CA ASN A 228 0.67 3.40 14.15
C ASN A 228 1.54 4.30 15.06
N TYR A 229 1.33 4.27 16.38
CA TYR A 229 2.19 4.93 17.37
C TYR A 229 2.18 4.15 18.67
N GLN A 230 3.08 4.50 19.60
CA GLN A 230 3.10 3.93 20.95
C GLN A 230 3.31 5.05 21.97
N ILE A 231 2.58 4.99 23.07
CA ILE A 231 2.80 5.86 24.24
C ILE A 231 3.72 5.11 25.20
N CYS A 232 4.84 5.71 25.56
CA CYS A 232 5.81 5.14 26.50
C CYS A 232 5.83 5.91 27.83
N GLY A 233 6.19 5.24 28.92
CA GLY A 233 6.24 5.83 30.26
C GLY A 233 5.06 5.37 31.13
N PHE A 234 4.54 6.26 31.98
CA PHE A 234 3.39 5.96 32.85
C PHE A 234 2.10 5.88 32.05
N THR A 235 1.80 4.68 31.56
CA THR A 235 0.62 4.41 30.74
C THR A 235 -0.30 3.38 31.39
N HIS A 236 -1.59 3.44 31.06
CA HIS A 236 -2.58 2.46 31.47
C HIS A 236 -3.71 2.42 30.44
N SER A 237 -4.05 1.23 29.96
CA SER A 237 -5.20 0.98 29.09
C SER A 237 -6.09 -0.08 29.72
N VAL A 238 -7.40 0.10 29.61
CA VAL A 238 -8.38 -0.92 30.02
C VAL A 238 -8.28 -2.13 29.10
N ASP A 239 -8.25 -3.33 29.66
CA ASP A 239 -8.26 -4.57 28.89
C ASP A 239 -9.63 -4.78 28.22
N GLU A 240 -9.63 -5.31 27.01
CA GLU A 240 -10.86 -5.61 26.26
C GLU A 240 -11.81 -6.55 27.00
N GLN A 241 -11.30 -7.52 27.78
CA GLN A 241 -12.13 -8.43 28.55
C GLN A 241 -12.87 -7.69 29.68
N GLU A 242 -12.18 -6.80 30.41
CA GLU A 242 -12.80 -5.96 31.42
C GLU A 242 -13.88 -5.04 30.80
N LEU A 243 -13.62 -4.53 29.61
CA LEU A 243 -14.58 -3.71 28.87
C LEU A 243 -15.79 -4.53 28.42
N ALA A 244 -15.59 -5.76 27.94
CA ALA A 244 -16.67 -6.69 27.58
C ALA A 244 -17.53 -7.08 28.78
N GLU A 245 -16.94 -7.30 29.95
CA GLU A 245 -17.66 -7.54 31.20
C GLU A 245 -18.51 -6.33 31.60
N LEU A 246 -17.98 -5.12 31.48
CA LEU A 246 -18.73 -3.88 31.70
C LEU A 246 -19.88 -3.73 30.70
N GLY A 247 -19.63 -4.02 29.42
CA GLY A 247 -20.67 -3.99 28.37
C GLY A 247 -21.81 -4.94 28.69
N LYS A 248 -21.52 -6.17 29.16
CA LYS A 248 -22.55 -7.12 29.62
C LYS A 248 -23.34 -6.61 30.81
N GLU A 249 -22.68 -6.00 31.80
CA GLU A 249 -23.34 -5.44 32.98
C GLU A 249 -24.40 -4.39 32.60
N PHE A 250 -24.08 -3.51 31.65
CA PHE A 250 -24.98 -2.45 31.20
C PHE A 250 -25.82 -2.81 29.96
N SER A 251 -25.68 -4.03 29.43
CA SER A 251 -26.31 -4.47 28.17
C SER A 251 -25.98 -3.58 26.97
N ILE A 252 -24.73 -3.15 26.86
CA ILE A 252 -24.20 -2.27 25.81
C ILE A 252 -23.11 -3.02 25.03
N PRO A 253 -23.15 -3.04 23.68
CA PRO A 253 -22.13 -3.69 22.88
C PRO A 253 -20.73 -3.11 23.09
N VAL A 254 -19.71 -3.94 22.92
CA VAL A 254 -18.31 -3.53 22.86
C VAL A 254 -17.73 -3.79 21.48
N ILE A 255 -17.29 -2.73 20.82
CA ILE A 255 -16.76 -2.76 19.46
C ILE A 255 -15.29 -2.35 19.49
N THR A 256 -14.44 -3.09 18.78
CA THR A 256 -13.03 -2.73 18.64
C THR A 256 -12.63 -2.51 17.19
N ASP A 257 -11.82 -1.48 16.97
CA ASP A 257 -11.01 -1.36 15.76
C ASP A 257 -9.61 -1.91 16.03
N LEU A 258 -9.38 -3.15 15.61
CA LEU A 258 -8.07 -3.80 15.71
C LEU A 258 -7.08 -3.22 14.69
N GLY A 259 -7.59 -2.84 13.50
CA GLY A 259 -6.82 -2.18 12.46
C GLY A 259 -5.82 -3.08 11.71
N SER A 260 -4.94 -3.81 12.40
CA SER A 260 -3.79 -4.54 11.83
C SER A 260 -4.14 -5.82 11.08
N GLY A 261 -5.20 -6.52 11.53
CA GLY A 261 -5.71 -7.72 10.85
C GLY A 261 -4.84 -8.96 11.02
N ALA A 262 -4.12 -9.10 12.14
CA ALA A 262 -3.41 -10.33 12.45
C ALA A 262 -4.41 -11.49 12.68
N LEU A 263 -4.26 -12.57 11.91
CA LEU A 263 -5.06 -13.80 12.06
C LEU A 263 -4.29 -14.95 12.71
N ILE A 264 -3.00 -14.77 12.96
CA ILE A 264 -2.11 -15.79 13.53
C ILE A 264 -1.18 -15.13 14.56
N ASP A 265 -0.80 -15.90 15.59
CA ASP A 265 0.21 -15.44 16.55
C ASP A 265 1.56 -15.30 15.87
N LEU A 266 2.09 -14.08 15.82
CA LEU A 266 3.37 -13.77 15.19
C LEU A 266 4.57 -14.28 16.01
N LYS A 267 4.40 -14.49 17.33
CA LYS A 267 5.48 -14.95 18.21
C LYS A 267 6.00 -16.33 17.81
N GLN A 268 5.15 -17.18 17.23
CA GLN A 268 5.55 -18.49 16.72
C GLN A 268 6.64 -18.41 15.62
N PHE A 269 6.82 -17.23 15.00
CA PHE A 269 7.83 -16.96 13.98
C PHE A 269 8.95 -16.03 14.47
N ASN A 270 9.08 -15.82 15.79
CA ASN A 270 9.99 -14.83 16.39
C ASN A 270 9.74 -13.40 15.88
N LEU A 271 8.51 -13.10 15.47
CA LEU A 271 8.08 -11.77 15.11
C LEU A 271 7.47 -11.06 16.33
N PRO A 272 7.45 -9.72 16.34
CA PRO A 272 6.91 -8.98 17.47
C PRO A 272 5.42 -9.25 17.65
N GLU A 273 4.96 -9.19 18.90
CA GLU A 273 3.59 -9.53 19.27
C GLU A 273 2.57 -8.55 18.69
N GLU A 274 1.49 -9.10 18.13
CA GLU A 274 0.32 -8.36 17.67
C GLU A 274 -0.94 -9.08 18.15
N PRO A 275 -1.94 -8.37 18.71
CA PRO A 275 -3.22 -8.99 19.02
C PRO A 275 -3.90 -9.57 17.77
N THR A 276 -4.36 -10.81 17.89
CA THR A 276 -5.09 -11.49 16.82
C THR A 276 -6.59 -11.25 16.90
N VAL A 277 -7.28 -11.38 15.77
CA VAL A 277 -8.75 -11.30 15.71
C VAL A 277 -9.41 -12.34 16.63
N GLN A 278 -8.84 -13.54 16.70
CA GLN A 278 -9.34 -14.65 17.51
C GLN A 278 -9.24 -14.37 19.00
N GLU A 279 -8.11 -13.83 19.47
CA GLU A 279 -7.94 -13.42 20.87
C GLU A 279 -8.99 -12.36 21.24
N LYS A 280 -9.20 -11.37 20.38
CA LYS A 280 -10.21 -10.32 20.59
C LYS A 280 -11.65 -10.86 20.66
N LEU A 281 -11.98 -11.86 19.85
CA LEU A 281 -13.28 -12.55 19.94
C LEU A 281 -13.43 -13.31 21.26
N GLN A 282 -12.38 -14.00 21.70
CA GLN A 282 -12.38 -14.78 22.95
C GLN A 282 -12.50 -13.89 24.20
N GLN A 283 -12.01 -12.64 24.13
CA GLN A 283 -12.21 -11.63 25.18
C GLN A 283 -13.68 -11.17 25.30
N GLY A 284 -14.57 -11.60 24.40
CA GLY A 284 -16.00 -11.39 24.50
C GLY A 284 -16.52 -10.13 23.82
N LEU A 285 -15.76 -9.57 22.87
CA LEU A 285 -16.16 -8.42 22.07
C LEU A 285 -17.27 -8.79 21.07
N ASP A 286 -18.15 -7.83 20.79
CA ASP A 286 -19.32 -8.06 19.94
C ASP A 286 -19.02 -7.88 18.44
N LEU A 287 -18.15 -6.92 18.11
CA LEU A 287 -17.66 -6.65 16.75
C LEU A 287 -16.19 -6.23 16.76
N ILE A 288 -15.44 -6.73 15.78
CA ILE A 288 -14.03 -6.38 15.55
C ILE A 288 -13.87 -5.98 14.09
N SER A 289 -13.28 -4.81 13.83
CA SER A 289 -12.86 -4.39 12.49
C SER A 289 -11.35 -4.44 12.29
N PHE A 290 -10.91 -4.78 11.07
CA PHE A 290 -9.51 -4.77 10.69
C PHE A 290 -9.27 -4.63 9.17
N SER A 291 -8.03 -4.31 8.80
CA SER A 291 -7.60 -4.15 7.40
C SER A 291 -7.17 -5.48 6.76
N GLY A 292 -7.53 -5.70 5.49
CA GLY A 292 -7.09 -6.86 4.71
C GLY A 292 -5.67 -6.77 4.12
N ASP A 293 -5.14 -5.55 3.95
CA ASP A 293 -3.86 -5.28 3.27
C ASP A 293 -2.70 -4.96 4.22
N LYS A 294 -2.87 -5.27 5.51
CA LYS A 294 -1.84 -5.17 6.54
C LYS A 294 -1.29 -6.56 6.89
N LEU A 295 -1.42 -7.01 8.14
CA LEU A 295 -0.87 -8.31 8.57
C LEU A 295 -1.64 -9.51 8.02
N LEU A 296 -2.88 -9.31 7.55
CA LEU A 296 -3.60 -10.32 6.78
C LEU A 296 -2.92 -10.61 5.42
N GLY A 297 -2.11 -9.68 4.90
CA GLY A 297 -1.30 -9.90 3.71
C GLY A 297 -2.08 -10.01 2.39
N GLY A 298 -3.31 -9.50 2.35
CA GLY A 298 -4.22 -9.57 1.22
C GLY A 298 -4.43 -8.23 0.50
N PRO A 299 -5.53 -8.10 -0.27
CA PRO A 299 -5.92 -6.85 -0.89
C PRO A 299 -6.49 -5.85 0.12
N GLN A 300 -6.64 -4.59 -0.29
CA GLN A 300 -7.30 -3.59 0.55
C GLN A 300 -8.76 -4.02 0.78
N ALA A 301 -9.11 -4.18 2.05
CA ALA A 301 -10.46 -4.46 2.50
C ALA A 301 -10.61 -4.01 3.96
N GLY A 302 -11.83 -3.71 4.37
CA GLY A 302 -12.24 -3.59 5.76
C GLY A 302 -13.08 -4.79 6.10
N ILE A 303 -12.66 -5.55 7.09
CA ILE A 303 -13.33 -6.78 7.48
C ILE A 303 -13.90 -6.54 8.86
N ILE A 304 -15.19 -6.85 9.03
CA ILE A 304 -15.90 -6.82 10.31
C ILE A 304 -16.32 -8.23 10.64
N VAL A 305 -15.91 -8.75 11.80
CA VAL A 305 -16.34 -10.06 12.30
C VAL A 305 -17.00 -9.90 13.67
N GLY A 306 -17.93 -10.78 14.00
CA GLY A 306 -18.54 -10.80 15.34
C GLY A 306 -19.91 -11.47 15.38
N LYS A 307 -20.82 -10.90 16.17
CA LYS A 307 -22.17 -11.43 16.40
C LYS A 307 -23.03 -11.40 15.13
N LYS A 308 -23.72 -12.50 14.83
CA LYS A 308 -24.51 -12.64 13.59
C LYS A 308 -25.60 -11.58 13.47
N ALA A 309 -26.29 -11.28 14.57
CA ALA A 309 -27.36 -10.27 14.58
C ALA A 309 -26.86 -8.85 14.28
N LEU A 310 -25.65 -8.50 14.73
CA LEU A 310 -25.03 -7.20 14.45
C LEU A 310 -24.51 -7.14 13.01
N ILE A 311 -23.88 -8.21 12.52
CA ILE A 311 -23.44 -8.31 11.13
C ILE A 311 -24.63 -8.19 10.16
N GLN A 312 -25.78 -8.79 10.46
CA GLN A 312 -26.99 -8.65 9.65
C GLN A 312 -27.48 -7.19 9.57
N GLN A 313 -27.42 -6.44 10.66
CA GLN A 313 -27.76 -5.01 10.67
C GLN A 313 -26.78 -4.20 9.80
N LEU A 314 -25.47 -4.48 9.90
CA LEU A 314 -24.46 -3.85 9.05
C LEU A 314 -24.69 -4.14 7.56
N GLN A 315 -25.04 -5.38 7.22
CA GLN A 315 -25.34 -5.79 5.84
C GLN A 315 -26.60 -5.10 5.29
N ALA A 316 -27.60 -4.86 6.14
CA ALA A 316 -28.84 -4.18 5.76
C ALA A 316 -28.70 -2.66 5.63
N HIS A 317 -27.67 -2.07 6.24
CA HIS A 317 -27.49 -0.62 6.26
C HIS A 317 -27.19 -0.03 4.86
N PRO A 318 -27.84 1.06 4.42
CA PRO A 318 -27.65 1.61 3.06
C PRO A 318 -26.21 1.96 2.69
N LEU A 319 -25.39 2.42 3.64
CA LEU A 319 -23.97 2.69 3.40
C LEU A 319 -23.19 1.46 2.96
N LYS A 320 -23.61 0.24 3.32
CA LYS A 320 -22.98 -1.00 2.86
C LYS A 320 -22.90 -1.07 1.34
N ARG A 321 -23.90 -0.54 0.63
CA ARG A 321 -23.91 -0.51 -0.83
C ARG A 321 -22.87 0.46 -1.41
N VAL A 322 -22.62 1.57 -0.72
CA VAL A 322 -21.64 2.60 -1.11
C VAL A 322 -20.22 2.11 -0.83
N LEU A 323 -20.03 1.42 0.30
CA LEU A 323 -18.75 0.94 0.80
C LEU A 323 -18.38 -0.46 0.29
N ARG A 324 -19.10 -0.97 -0.70
CA ARG A 324 -18.99 -2.36 -1.17
C ARG A 324 -17.69 -2.61 -1.95
N CYS A 325 -17.03 -3.73 -1.69
CA CYS A 325 -15.87 -4.17 -2.49
C CYS A 325 -16.26 -4.57 -3.92
N ASP A 326 -15.33 -4.37 -4.84
CA ASP A 326 -15.41 -4.85 -6.21
C ASP A 326 -15.02 -6.35 -6.32
N LYS A 327 -15.24 -6.94 -7.50
CA LYS A 327 -15.02 -8.37 -7.73
C LYS A 327 -13.55 -8.79 -7.62
N VAL A 328 -12.62 -7.93 -8.00
CA VAL A 328 -11.17 -8.21 -8.04
C VAL A 328 -10.65 -8.29 -6.60
N THR A 329 -11.03 -7.32 -5.77
CA THR A 329 -10.72 -7.32 -4.34
C THR A 329 -11.28 -8.56 -3.63
N LEU A 330 -12.54 -8.93 -3.90
CA LEU A 330 -13.16 -10.09 -3.25
C LEU A 330 -12.50 -11.42 -3.67
N ALA A 331 -12.20 -11.60 -4.96
CA ALA A 331 -11.51 -12.80 -5.44
C ALA A 331 -10.10 -12.94 -4.86
N GLY A 332 -9.34 -11.83 -4.85
CA GLY A 332 -8.01 -11.79 -4.21
C GLY A 332 -8.07 -12.05 -2.71
N LEU A 333 -9.08 -11.51 -2.02
CA LEU A 333 -9.27 -11.72 -0.58
C LEU A 333 -9.62 -13.17 -0.26
N GLU A 334 -10.54 -13.79 -1.00
CA GLU A 334 -10.90 -15.20 -0.82
C GLU A 334 -9.67 -16.09 -0.99
N ALA A 335 -8.91 -15.90 -2.07
CA ALA A 335 -7.69 -16.66 -2.33
C ALA A 335 -6.65 -16.49 -1.21
N THR A 336 -6.47 -15.27 -0.68
CA THR A 336 -5.61 -15.03 0.49
C THR A 336 -6.11 -15.75 1.73
N LEU A 337 -7.39 -15.66 2.07
CA LEU A 337 -7.97 -16.33 3.25
C LEU A 337 -7.82 -17.86 3.15
N ARG A 338 -7.94 -18.43 1.95
CA ARG A 338 -7.72 -19.87 1.73
C ARG A 338 -6.28 -20.31 2.02
N LEU A 339 -5.28 -19.43 1.94
CA LEU A 339 -3.92 -19.77 2.35
C LEU A 339 -3.83 -20.02 3.87
N TYR A 340 -4.63 -19.31 4.67
CA TYR A 340 -4.68 -19.50 6.12
C TYR A 340 -5.28 -20.86 6.54
N LEU A 341 -5.96 -21.57 5.64
CA LEU A 341 -6.41 -22.95 5.89
C LEU A 341 -5.25 -23.98 5.87
N GLN A 342 -4.04 -23.56 5.48
CA GLN A 342 -2.82 -24.38 5.44
C GLN A 342 -1.71 -23.71 6.26
N PRO A 343 -1.86 -23.63 7.60
CA PRO A 343 -0.95 -22.86 8.47
C PRO A 343 0.52 -23.28 8.33
N GLU A 344 0.78 -24.56 8.11
CA GLU A 344 2.10 -25.15 7.87
C GLU A 344 2.81 -24.64 6.61
N LYS A 345 2.09 -24.03 5.65
CA LYS A 345 2.64 -23.43 4.43
C LYS A 345 2.53 -21.91 4.38
N ILE A 346 2.05 -21.27 5.45
CA ILE A 346 1.67 -19.85 5.38
C ILE A 346 2.88 -18.94 5.12
N THR A 347 4.04 -19.25 5.72
CA THR A 347 5.30 -18.52 5.53
C THR A 347 5.94 -18.78 4.16
N GLU A 348 5.51 -19.80 3.44
CA GLU A 348 5.93 -20.04 2.05
C GLU A 348 5.01 -19.30 1.07
N LYS A 349 3.69 -19.37 1.30
CA LYS A 349 2.69 -18.97 0.32
C LYS A 349 2.20 -17.53 0.46
N LEU A 350 2.11 -16.99 1.67
CA LEU A 350 1.67 -15.62 1.89
C LEU A 350 2.87 -14.68 1.81
N THR A 351 2.91 -13.84 0.77
CA THR A 351 4.09 -13.00 0.47
C THR A 351 4.53 -12.13 1.64
N ALA A 352 3.60 -11.52 2.38
CA ALA A 352 3.93 -10.69 3.54
C ALA A 352 4.69 -11.49 4.61
N LEU A 353 4.19 -12.67 4.99
CA LEU A 353 4.86 -13.51 5.99
C LEU A 353 6.13 -14.12 5.46
N HIS A 354 6.15 -14.55 4.19
CA HIS A 354 7.35 -15.05 3.54
C HIS A 354 8.52 -14.07 3.66
N LEU A 355 8.28 -12.79 3.39
CA LEU A 355 9.29 -11.75 3.52
C LEU A 355 9.69 -11.48 4.98
N LEU A 356 8.75 -11.54 5.91
CA LEU A 356 9.01 -11.28 7.33
C LEU A 356 9.76 -12.42 8.03
N THR A 357 9.59 -13.66 7.59
CA THR A 357 10.13 -14.85 8.26
C THR A 357 11.36 -15.43 7.56
N GLN A 358 11.98 -14.72 6.60
CA GLN A 358 13.18 -15.23 5.94
C GLN A 358 14.35 -15.36 6.94
N PRO A 359 15.06 -16.50 6.98
CA PRO A 359 16.24 -16.65 7.82
C PRO A 359 17.33 -15.65 7.44
N VAL A 360 17.97 -15.01 8.43
CA VAL A 360 19.07 -14.06 8.20
C VAL A 360 20.21 -14.65 7.37
N ALA A 361 20.49 -15.96 7.51
CA ALA A 361 21.49 -16.64 6.70
C ALA A 361 21.15 -16.65 5.19
N GLN A 362 19.86 -16.76 4.85
CA GLN A 362 19.39 -16.67 3.47
C GLN A 362 19.53 -15.24 2.94
N LEU A 363 19.19 -14.25 3.76
CA LEU A 363 19.37 -12.83 3.42
C LEU A 363 20.85 -12.50 3.19
N GLN A 364 21.75 -13.05 4.00
CA GLN A 364 23.19 -12.91 3.85
C GLN A 364 23.68 -13.47 2.51
N ALA A 365 23.23 -14.68 2.15
CA ALA A 365 23.59 -15.28 0.84
C ALA A 365 23.07 -14.44 -0.34
N GLN A 366 21.86 -13.88 -0.24
CA GLN A 366 21.32 -12.98 -1.26
C GLN A 366 22.10 -11.65 -1.34
N ALA A 367 22.50 -11.10 -0.20
CA ALA A 367 23.32 -9.90 -0.12
C ALA A 367 24.69 -10.10 -0.79
N GLU A 368 25.31 -11.26 -0.62
CA GLU A 368 26.56 -11.63 -1.30
C GLU A 368 26.39 -11.70 -2.82
N GLN A 369 25.31 -12.32 -3.30
CA GLN A 369 25.00 -12.36 -4.73
C GLN A 369 24.77 -10.96 -5.32
N LEU A 370 24.05 -10.10 -4.60
CA LEU A 370 23.84 -8.72 -5.02
C LEU A 370 25.14 -7.94 -5.03
N LYS A 371 25.95 -8.05 -3.97
CA LYS A 371 27.25 -7.38 -3.86
C LYS A 371 28.11 -7.66 -5.09
N VAL A 372 28.26 -8.93 -5.46
CA VAL A 372 29.04 -9.33 -6.66
C VAL A 372 28.49 -8.70 -7.94
N ARG A 373 27.15 -8.67 -8.10
CA ARG A 373 26.52 -8.03 -9.28
C ARG A 373 26.76 -6.53 -9.31
N LEU A 374 26.74 -5.87 -8.16
CA LEU A 374 26.98 -4.43 -8.04
C LEU A 374 28.45 -4.09 -8.27
N GLU A 375 29.39 -4.84 -7.70
CA GLU A 375 30.84 -4.65 -7.92
C GLU A 375 31.22 -4.81 -9.39
N ASN A 376 30.56 -5.71 -10.12
CA ASN A 376 30.79 -5.87 -11.57
C ASN A 376 30.20 -4.72 -12.42
N ARG A 377 29.27 -3.94 -11.87
CA ARG A 377 28.56 -2.87 -12.59
C ARG A 377 29.06 -1.47 -12.22
N LEU A 378 29.53 -1.32 -10.99
CA LEU A 378 30.13 -0.09 -10.47
C LEU A 378 31.62 -0.09 -10.76
N ASN A 379 32.21 1.08 -10.94
CA ASN A 379 33.66 1.23 -11.10
C ASN A 379 34.33 1.36 -9.71
N THR A 380 35.65 1.54 -9.71
CA THR A 380 36.47 1.68 -8.50
C THR A 380 36.15 2.92 -7.66
N ASP A 381 35.29 3.82 -8.15
CA ASP A 381 34.87 5.01 -7.41
C ASP A 381 33.84 4.68 -6.32
N TYR A 382 33.40 3.42 -6.21
CA TYR A 382 32.43 2.97 -5.22
C TYR A 382 32.93 1.75 -4.44
N LEU A 383 32.69 1.77 -3.14
CA LEU A 383 32.85 0.65 -2.23
C LEU A 383 31.49 0.01 -1.99
N VAL A 384 31.40 -1.30 -2.19
CA VAL A 384 30.21 -2.10 -1.88
C VAL A 384 30.51 -2.97 -0.66
N ALA A 385 29.67 -2.88 0.37
CA ALA A 385 29.84 -3.67 1.60
C ALA A 385 28.53 -4.35 2.00
N ILE A 386 28.64 -5.35 2.87
CA ILE A 386 27.50 -6.01 3.51
C ILE A 386 27.54 -5.67 4.99
N GLU A 387 26.41 -5.20 5.53
CA GLU A 387 26.31 -4.76 6.93
C GLU A 387 25.07 -5.37 7.61
N PRO A 388 25.12 -5.62 8.94
CA PRO A 388 23.91 -5.89 9.70
C PRO A 388 22.92 -4.72 9.61
N SER A 389 21.64 -5.01 9.54
CA SER A 389 20.58 -3.99 9.51
C SER A 389 19.32 -4.47 10.21
N GLU A 390 18.32 -3.59 10.29
CA GLU A 390 17.02 -3.90 10.85
C GLU A 390 15.92 -3.62 9.84
N ALA A 391 14.98 -4.55 9.74
CA ALA A 391 13.75 -4.41 8.97
C ALA A 391 12.58 -4.01 9.89
N GLN A 392 11.51 -3.54 9.27
CA GLN A 392 10.26 -3.17 9.92
C GLN A 392 9.09 -3.92 9.28
N VAL A 393 8.11 -4.28 10.11
CA VAL A 393 6.85 -4.83 9.61
C VAL A 393 6.11 -3.79 8.75
N GLY A 394 5.95 -2.56 9.24
CA GLY A 394 5.32 -1.47 8.51
C GLY A 394 3.80 -1.32 8.72
N SER A 395 3.16 -0.48 7.90
CA SER A 395 1.71 -0.23 7.80
C SER A 395 0.99 0.16 9.10
N GLY A 396 1.74 0.61 10.09
CA GLY A 396 1.21 0.90 11.41
C GLY A 396 0.45 -0.31 11.96
N SER A 397 1.10 -1.48 12.02
CA SER A 397 0.79 -2.51 13.02
C SER A 397 1.73 -2.39 14.21
N GLN A 398 3.04 -2.26 13.95
CA GLN A 398 4.08 -2.27 14.99
C GLN A 398 5.15 -1.20 14.73
N PRO A 399 5.00 0.04 15.22
CA PRO A 399 5.84 1.17 14.81
C PRO A 399 7.28 1.08 15.34
N LEU A 400 7.47 0.55 16.55
CA LEU A 400 8.78 0.48 17.20
C LEU A 400 9.52 -0.83 16.95
N ALA A 401 8.82 -1.88 16.53
CA ALA A 401 9.43 -3.18 16.43
C ALA A 401 10.43 -3.28 15.26
N ARG A 402 11.50 -4.04 15.47
CA ARG A 402 12.62 -4.22 14.55
C ARG A 402 12.94 -5.70 14.41
N ILE A 403 13.21 -6.14 13.19
CA ILE A 403 13.53 -7.53 12.86
C ILE A 403 14.95 -7.56 12.29
N PRO A 404 15.83 -8.47 12.75
CA PRO A 404 17.18 -8.58 12.20
C PRO A 404 17.19 -8.77 10.68
N SER A 405 18.08 -8.07 9.99
CA SER A 405 18.20 -8.11 8.53
C SER A 405 19.62 -7.84 8.05
N VAL A 406 19.83 -7.83 6.73
CA VAL A 406 21.14 -7.64 6.09
C VAL A 406 21.05 -6.56 5.02
N ALA A 407 22.06 -5.70 5.00
CA ALA A 407 22.23 -4.57 4.11
C ALA A 407 23.33 -4.80 3.09
N VAL A 408 23.12 -4.35 1.85
CA VAL A 408 24.21 -4.12 0.90
C VAL A 408 24.37 -2.62 0.72
N THR A 409 25.47 -2.05 1.17
CA THR A 409 25.74 -0.62 1.15
C THR A 409 26.65 -0.24 -0.01
N ILE A 410 26.46 0.95 -0.56
CA ILE A 410 27.29 1.52 -1.63
C ILE A 410 27.74 2.91 -1.16
N ALA A 411 29.05 3.16 -1.13
CA ALA A 411 29.62 4.44 -0.73
C ALA A 411 30.70 4.90 -1.72
N PRO A 412 30.86 6.21 -1.97
CA PRO A 412 31.95 6.70 -2.81
C PRO A 412 33.32 6.41 -2.16
N ALA A 413 34.27 5.93 -2.96
CA ALA A 413 35.64 5.65 -2.58
C ALA A 413 36.44 6.97 -2.43
N THR A 414 36.10 7.80 -1.45
CA THR A 414 36.89 8.99 -1.10
C THR A 414 37.70 8.74 0.17
N GLU A 415 38.93 9.29 0.26
CA GLU A 415 39.86 9.09 1.38
C GLU A 415 39.29 9.43 2.77
N LYS A 416 38.25 10.28 2.83
CA LYS A 416 37.58 10.70 4.08
C LYS A 416 36.49 9.74 4.58
N CYS A 417 36.12 8.70 3.83
CA CYS A 417 35.01 7.79 4.19
C CYS A 417 35.39 6.62 5.10
N ARG A 418 36.63 6.58 5.65
CA ARG A 418 37.05 5.53 6.61
C ARG A 418 36.43 5.65 8.02
N GLN A 419 35.56 6.63 8.27
CA GLN A 419 34.86 6.78 9.55
C GLN A 419 33.34 6.67 9.37
N LYS A 420 32.72 5.74 10.11
CA LYS A 420 31.28 5.48 10.16
C LYS A 420 30.49 6.75 10.53
N PRO A 421 29.47 7.17 9.75
CA PRO A 421 28.53 8.18 10.19
C PRO A 421 27.38 7.57 11.02
N PRO A 422 26.80 8.30 11.98
CA PRO A 422 25.63 7.86 12.74
C PRO A 422 24.31 8.18 12.01
N HIS A 423 23.42 7.18 11.97
CA HIS A 423 21.99 7.21 11.61
C HIS A 423 21.54 7.43 10.15
N PHE A 424 20.52 6.65 9.75
CA PHE A 424 19.97 6.49 8.39
C PHE A 424 18.67 7.28 8.16
N SER A 425 18.37 7.61 6.90
CA SER A 425 17.05 8.03 6.41
C SER A 425 16.74 7.35 5.06
N PRO A 426 15.51 6.87 4.80
CA PRO A 426 15.16 6.13 3.59
C PRO A 426 14.98 7.06 2.37
N VAL A 427 15.29 6.58 1.17
CA VAL A 427 15.09 7.29 -0.11
C VAL A 427 14.05 6.48 -0.96
N TYR A 428 13.82 6.74 -2.25
CA TYR A 428 13.05 5.87 -3.19
C TYR A 428 13.77 5.73 -4.55
N TRP A 429 13.84 4.54 -5.19
CA TRP A 429 14.41 4.38 -6.55
C TRP A 429 13.34 4.11 -7.61
N ARG A 430 13.36 4.93 -8.67
CA ARG A 430 12.43 4.85 -9.81
C ARG A 430 13.17 4.30 -11.02
N TYR A 431 12.56 3.36 -11.72
CA TYR A 431 13.10 2.83 -12.98
C TYR A 431 13.03 3.93 -14.06
N HIS A 432 14.14 4.64 -14.29
CA HIS A 432 14.34 5.46 -15.48
C HIS A 432 15.67 5.12 -16.15
N ASN A 433 15.57 4.78 -17.43
CA ASN A 433 16.69 4.68 -18.36
C ASN A 433 17.38 6.05 -18.47
N ARG A 434 18.44 6.28 -17.68
CA ARG A 434 19.65 7.09 -17.97
C ARG A 434 20.38 7.42 -16.66
N LEU A 435 21.58 6.89 -16.51
CA LEU A 435 22.61 7.43 -15.61
C LEU A 435 23.26 8.61 -16.34
N SER A 436 22.88 9.85 -16.02
CA SER A 436 23.66 11.03 -16.41
C SER A 436 23.34 12.23 -15.52
N GLY A 437 24.33 12.67 -14.75
CA GLY A 437 24.47 14.09 -14.35
C GLY A 437 24.43 14.41 -12.85
N VAL A 438 25.64 14.65 -12.30
CA VAL A 438 25.97 15.49 -11.13
C VAL A 438 25.59 14.95 -9.74
N LEU A 439 26.48 14.09 -9.23
CA LEU A 439 26.62 13.78 -7.81
C LEU A 439 27.59 14.78 -7.19
N ASN A 440 27.08 15.86 -6.59
CA ASN A 440 27.85 16.65 -5.62
C ASN A 440 27.04 16.74 -4.32
N GLY A 441 27.55 16.10 -3.27
CA GLY A 441 27.14 16.36 -1.88
C GLY A 441 25.92 15.60 -1.33
N ILE A 442 25.53 14.43 -1.88
CA ILE A 442 24.41 13.65 -1.34
C ILE A 442 24.86 12.23 -0.99
N LYS A 443 24.64 11.84 0.27
CA LYS A 443 24.91 10.49 0.81
C LYS A 443 23.68 9.61 0.56
N PHE A 444 23.88 8.47 -0.10
CA PHE A 444 22.81 7.51 -0.40
C PHE A 444 22.88 6.34 0.59
N GLY A 445 21.79 6.07 1.30
CA GLY A 445 21.64 4.85 2.10
C GLY A 445 20.51 4.00 1.51
N TRP A 446 20.80 2.78 1.08
CA TRP A 446 19.79 1.92 0.44
C TRP A 446 20.03 0.41 0.58
N ILE A 447 18.98 -0.31 0.98
CA ILE A 447 19.01 -1.74 1.35
C ILE A 447 17.74 -2.46 0.89
N TYR A 448 17.83 -3.18 -0.23
CA TYR A 448 17.37 -4.57 -0.48
C TYR A 448 17.65 -4.92 -1.96
N ALA A 449 17.67 -6.20 -2.32
CA ALA A 449 17.55 -6.60 -3.73
C ALA A 449 16.68 -7.83 -3.94
N VAL A 450 15.75 -7.63 -4.89
CA VAL A 450 15.52 -8.42 -6.12
C VAL A 450 15.33 -9.94 -5.99
N TRP A 451 14.06 -10.32 -6.16
CA TRP A 451 13.55 -11.63 -6.63
C TRP A 451 14.08 -11.97 -8.04
N PRO A 452 14.14 -13.25 -8.46
CA PRO A 452 14.85 -13.66 -9.68
C PRO A 452 14.21 -13.07 -10.95
N ILE A 453 15.06 -12.53 -11.82
CA ILE A 453 14.71 -12.20 -13.20
C ILE A 453 14.42 -13.53 -13.92
N SER A 454 13.17 -13.78 -14.28
CA SER A 454 12.84 -14.82 -15.26
C SER A 454 13.34 -14.37 -16.63
N ASN A 455 14.03 -15.28 -17.32
CA ASN A 455 14.61 -15.04 -18.65
C ASN A 455 13.51 -14.72 -19.68
N ALA A 456 13.40 -13.45 -20.08
CA ALA A 456 12.85 -13.07 -21.38
C ALA A 456 13.42 -11.72 -21.81
N CYS A 457 13.77 -11.62 -23.10
CA CYS A 457 14.29 -10.46 -23.83
C CYS A 457 15.78 -10.12 -23.64
N SER A 458 16.60 -10.84 -24.40
CA SER A 458 17.90 -10.39 -24.88
C SER A 458 17.74 -9.35 -26.00
N THR A 459 18.18 -8.12 -25.78
CA THR A 459 18.49 -7.20 -26.89
C THR A 459 19.75 -6.37 -26.58
N ARG A 460 20.73 -6.52 -27.48
CA ARG A 460 22.05 -5.87 -27.50
C ARG A 460 21.95 -4.34 -27.55
N TRP A 461 22.77 -3.64 -26.77
CA TRP A 461 22.99 -2.20 -26.90
C TRP A 461 24.28 -1.93 -27.69
N ARG A 462 24.20 -1.14 -28.78
CA ARG A 462 25.34 -0.54 -29.48
C ARG A 462 25.57 0.88 -28.97
N HIS A 463 26.84 1.24 -28.79
CA HIS A 463 27.33 2.56 -28.38
C HIS A 463 26.90 3.69 -29.33
N TYR A 464 26.46 4.81 -28.77
CA TYR A 464 26.59 6.14 -29.37
C TYR A 464 26.90 7.16 -28.28
N ASP A 465 28.04 7.82 -28.42
CA ASP A 465 28.48 8.98 -27.65
C ASP A 465 27.62 10.21 -28.00
N TYR A 466 27.41 11.13 -27.05
CA TYR A 466 27.69 12.57 -27.19
C TYR A 466 27.39 13.33 -25.89
N CYS A 467 28.29 14.29 -25.64
CA CYS A 467 28.39 15.20 -24.51
C CYS A 467 27.50 16.45 -24.71
N HIS A 468 26.87 16.99 -23.66
CA HIS A 468 27.07 18.39 -23.24
C HIS A 468 26.30 18.76 -21.96
N ILE A 469 27.05 19.48 -21.13
CA ILE A 469 26.77 20.12 -19.84
C ILE A 469 25.84 21.33 -20.01
N ARG A 470 24.91 21.56 -19.06
CA ARG A 470 24.53 22.91 -18.62
C ARG A 470 24.16 22.91 -17.14
N THR A 471 25.02 23.57 -16.38
CA THR A 471 24.87 24.01 -15.00
C THR A 471 23.82 25.13 -14.87
N ARG A 472 23.15 25.17 -13.72
CA ARG A 472 22.93 26.42 -12.98
C ARG A 472 23.73 26.34 -11.71
#